data_AF-A0A7C3TIP0-F1
#
_entry.id   AF-A0A7C3TIP0-F1
#
_cell.length_a   1.000
_cell.length_b   1.000
_cell.length_c   1.000
_cell.angle_alpha   90.00
_cell.angle_beta   90.00
_cell.angle_gamma   90.00
#
_symmetry.space_group_name_H-M   'P 1'
#
loop_
_entity.id
_entity.type
_entity.pdbx_description
1 polymer ?
#
loop_
_entity_poly.entity_id
_entity_poly.type
_entity_poly.pdbx_seq_one_letter_code
_entity_poly.pdbx_strand_id
1 'polypeptide(L)'
;MDKNSVTIRYNVLNLPDTIQFVTGHQNYYTYDASGKKLEVQNITSRNILNLPQDTITRLTSSTKLTTDYCGNVIYQNDSLKEVLTPEGYWKNGVFYYYLKDHQGNTRVVLNQSGTVMEYSDYYPDGMRFEESTSDSAALPYRYNGKELEAMNGLNEYDYGARRRETGIPVWSTIDPHAENYYSWSPYAYCKNNPLNTIDPDGRLVVFINGNTWKKAELGSIKYWGGAGGFSDKVMDQLHDHNFKYIDVSLGGYAPFNQKAMSSMNRTLAGYDQGVEDAPSILAQITDKNGNVTETIKIIAHSMGGAFAKGYVMAILEYAHKMGITTPVIAFEADFASYQSDQQIAVSDPLMGPTLQYSHKDDYIAGNKPEQGAEQEDTSKDKNQTHHISDFIQQIQTLPEGKYKIVDGQIVPY
;
A
#
# COMPACT_ATOMS: atom_id res chain seq x y z
N MET A 1 -23.89 -7.09 -11.33
CA MET A 1 -23.97 -7.47 -9.92
C MET A 1 -25.38 -7.15 -9.46
N ASP A 2 -26.19 -8.15 -9.22
CA ASP A 2 -27.50 -7.97 -8.61
C ASP A 2 -27.44 -8.68 -7.26
N LYS A 3 -26.98 -7.94 -6.23
CA LYS A 3 -26.63 -8.46 -4.89
C LYS A 3 -27.85 -8.69 -4.02
N ASN A 4 -28.96 -9.09 -4.62
CA ASN A 4 -30.27 -8.92 -4.00
C ASN A 4 -30.44 -7.46 -3.50
N SER A 5 -29.89 -6.49 -4.24
CA SER A 5 -29.93 -5.07 -3.94
C SER A 5 -30.94 -4.40 -4.86
N VAL A 6 -31.94 -3.76 -4.28
CA VAL A 6 -33.04 -3.13 -5.02
C VAL A 6 -32.69 -1.68 -5.39
N THR A 7 -31.75 -1.05 -4.68
CA THR A 7 -31.31 0.32 -4.98
C THR A 7 -29.92 0.60 -4.41
N ILE A 8 -29.06 1.24 -5.18
CA ILE A 8 -27.81 1.84 -4.71
C ILE A 8 -27.81 3.31 -5.14
N ARG A 9 -27.50 4.22 -4.21
CA ARG A 9 -27.30 5.64 -4.48
C ARG A 9 -25.86 6.02 -4.21
N TYR A 10 -25.34 6.91 -5.05
CA TYR A 10 -23.97 7.39 -4.99
C TYR A 10 -23.97 8.90 -4.74
N ASN A 11 -22.99 9.36 -3.96
CA ASN A 11 -22.73 10.78 -3.74
C ASN A 11 -21.95 11.38 -4.93
N VAL A 12 -21.61 12.68 -4.81
CA VAL A 12 -20.88 13.43 -5.85
C VAL A 12 -19.44 12.93 -6.11
N LEU A 13 -18.88 12.10 -5.22
CA LEU A 13 -17.57 11.49 -5.37
C LEU A 13 -17.66 10.07 -5.98
N ASN A 14 -18.83 9.66 -6.44
CA ASN A 14 -19.14 8.29 -6.89
C ASN A 14 -18.92 7.23 -5.78
N LEU A 15 -19.05 7.59 -4.51
CA LEU A 15 -19.05 6.64 -3.39
C LEU A 15 -20.49 6.31 -2.99
N PRO A 16 -20.80 5.03 -2.65
CA PRO A 16 -22.16 4.64 -2.29
C PRO A 16 -22.58 5.32 -0.97
N ASP A 17 -23.63 6.14 -0.99
CA ASP A 17 -24.19 6.75 0.22
C ASP A 17 -25.31 5.90 0.84
N THR A 18 -26.00 5.10 0.01
CA THR A 18 -27.15 4.30 0.44
C THR A 18 -27.23 3.01 -0.37
N ILE A 19 -27.39 1.88 0.30
CA ILE A 19 -27.66 0.59 -0.31
C ILE A 19 -28.94 0.01 0.32
N GLN A 20 -29.92 -0.38 -0.48
CA GLN A 20 -31.13 -1.07 -0.03
C GLN A 20 -31.19 -2.48 -0.63
N PHE A 21 -31.37 -3.48 0.23
CA PHE A 21 -31.49 -4.89 -0.14
C PHE A 21 -32.95 -5.29 -0.34
N VAL A 22 -33.21 -6.35 -1.11
CA VAL A 22 -34.54 -6.95 -1.32
C VAL A 22 -35.21 -7.36 -0.01
N THR A 23 -34.40 -7.66 1.02
CA THR A 23 -34.86 -8.00 2.35
C THR A 23 -35.40 -6.80 3.13
N GLY A 24 -35.26 -5.58 2.60
CA GLY A 24 -35.58 -4.34 3.30
C GLY A 24 -34.45 -3.84 4.19
N HIS A 25 -33.32 -4.55 4.29
CA HIS A 25 -32.15 -4.02 4.98
C HIS A 25 -31.58 -2.81 4.23
N GLN A 26 -30.96 -1.89 4.96
CA GLN A 26 -30.37 -0.68 4.38
C GLN A 26 -29.02 -0.37 5.03
N ASN A 27 -28.05 0.07 4.25
CA ASN A 27 -26.79 0.61 4.73
C ASN A 27 -26.68 2.06 4.29
N TYR A 28 -26.39 2.97 5.23
CA TYR A 28 -26.13 4.38 4.95
C TYR A 28 -24.68 4.70 5.29
N TYR A 29 -24.01 5.48 4.44
CA TYR A 29 -22.60 5.82 4.57
C TYR A 29 -22.42 7.34 4.60
N THR A 30 -21.63 7.81 5.55
CA THR A 30 -21.22 9.21 5.65
C THR A 30 -19.73 9.32 5.39
N TYR A 31 -19.35 10.30 4.58
CA TYR A 31 -17.96 10.58 4.18
C TYR A 31 -17.61 12.04 4.43
N ASP A 32 -16.33 12.33 4.62
CA ASP A 32 -15.84 13.70 4.52
C ASP A 32 -15.70 14.15 3.04
N ALA A 33 -15.32 15.41 2.84
CA ALA A 33 -15.15 15.99 1.51
C ALA A 33 -14.00 15.37 0.69
N SER A 34 -13.07 14.65 1.32
CA SER A 34 -12.00 13.91 0.64
C SER A 34 -12.42 12.50 0.23
N GLY A 35 -13.61 12.05 0.64
CA GLY A 35 -14.11 10.69 0.42
C GLY A 35 -13.72 9.70 1.51
N LYS A 36 -13.15 10.15 2.63
CA LYS A 36 -12.86 9.27 3.77
C LYS A 36 -14.15 8.92 4.49
N LYS A 37 -14.38 7.62 4.70
CA LYS A 37 -15.56 7.11 5.43
C LYS A 37 -15.49 7.54 6.90
N LEU A 38 -16.60 8.10 7.40
CA LEU A 38 -16.76 8.59 8.77
C LEU A 38 -17.76 7.76 9.58
N GLU A 39 -18.83 7.28 8.95
CA GLU A 39 -19.91 6.55 9.63
C GLU A 39 -20.55 5.52 8.70
N VAL A 40 -20.99 4.39 9.27
CA VAL A 40 -21.93 3.46 8.64
C VAL A 40 -23.13 3.23 9.55
N GLN A 41 -24.34 3.40 9.03
CA GLN A 41 -25.57 2.99 9.70
C GLN A 41 -26.17 1.77 8.98
N ASN A 42 -26.12 0.62 9.64
CA ASN A 42 -26.76 -0.61 9.19
C ASN A 42 -28.16 -0.71 9.80
N ILE A 43 -29.19 -0.66 8.97
CA ILE A 43 -30.60 -0.78 9.34
C ILE A 43 -31.11 -2.16 8.94
N THR A 44 -31.45 -2.98 9.92
CA THR A 44 -32.01 -4.32 9.71
C THR A 44 -33.53 -4.25 9.82
N SER A 45 -34.23 -4.40 8.70
CA SER A 45 -35.69 -4.59 8.68
C SER A 45 -36.08 -5.83 9.48
N ARG A 46 -37.14 -5.72 10.30
CA ARG A 46 -37.74 -6.86 11.01
C ARG A 46 -38.79 -7.60 10.18
N ASN A 47 -39.21 -7.01 9.06
CA ASN A 47 -40.23 -7.54 8.18
C ASN A 47 -39.62 -7.88 6.82
N ILE A 48 -40.13 -8.93 6.17
CA ILE A 48 -39.88 -9.17 4.75
C ILE A 48 -40.74 -8.17 3.97
N LEU A 49 -40.11 -7.40 3.08
CA LEU A 49 -40.77 -6.34 2.31
C LEU A 49 -40.70 -6.65 0.82
N ASN A 50 -41.79 -6.38 0.10
CA ASN A 50 -41.78 -6.31 -1.36
C ASN A 50 -41.43 -4.88 -1.76
N LEU A 51 -40.18 -4.65 -2.12
CA LEU A 51 -39.66 -3.31 -2.40
C LEU A 51 -39.65 -3.01 -3.90
N PRO A 52 -40.07 -1.81 -4.32
CA PRO A 52 -39.90 -1.37 -5.70
C PRO A 52 -38.42 -1.08 -6.01
N GLN A 53 -37.99 -1.44 -7.23
CA GLN A 53 -36.67 -1.11 -7.76
C GLN A 53 -36.43 0.41 -7.77
N ASP A 54 -35.18 0.81 -7.55
CA ASP A 54 -34.68 2.19 -7.64
C ASP A 54 -35.33 3.21 -6.68
N THR A 55 -36.05 2.75 -5.64
CA THR A 55 -36.65 3.62 -4.63
C THR A 55 -36.22 3.22 -3.22
N ILE A 56 -35.66 4.18 -2.48
CA ILE A 56 -35.38 4.03 -1.05
C ILE A 56 -36.69 4.08 -0.27
N THR A 57 -37.03 2.97 0.38
CA THR A 57 -38.28 2.81 1.13
C THR A 57 -38.03 3.10 2.61
N ARG A 58 -38.86 3.96 3.20
CA ARG A 58 -38.80 4.19 4.64
C ARG A 58 -39.30 2.96 5.40
N LEU A 59 -38.45 2.42 6.28
CA LEU A 59 -38.80 1.30 7.14
C LEU A 59 -39.62 1.78 8.34
N THR A 60 -40.66 1.03 8.71
CA THR A 60 -41.53 1.31 9.88
C THR A 60 -41.16 0.49 11.11
N SER A 61 -40.44 -0.63 10.93
CA SER A 61 -39.93 -1.48 12.02
C SER A 61 -38.55 -2.03 11.66
N SER A 62 -37.53 -1.54 12.36
CA SER A 62 -36.13 -1.93 12.13
C SER A 62 -35.32 -1.83 13.42
N THR A 63 -34.11 -2.38 13.38
CA THR A 63 -33.03 -2.10 14.32
C THR A 63 -31.92 -1.34 13.59
N LYS A 64 -31.20 -0.47 14.31
CA LYS A 64 -30.06 0.28 13.78
C LYS A 64 -28.79 -0.13 14.52
N LEU A 65 -27.71 -0.34 13.77
CA LEU A 65 -26.35 -0.39 14.25
C LEU A 65 -25.56 0.74 13.61
N THR A 66 -24.92 1.59 14.42
CA THR A 66 -24.07 2.68 13.95
C THR A 66 -22.62 2.34 14.26
N THR A 67 -21.73 2.53 13.28
CA THR A 67 -20.27 2.41 13.44
C THR A 67 -19.64 3.73 13.03
N ASP A 68 -18.87 4.34 13.94
CA ASP A 68 -18.17 5.62 13.73
C ASP A 68 -16.67 5.39 13.61
N TYR A 69 -16.06 6.02 12.60
CA TYR A 69 -14.64 5.89 12.26
C TYR A 69 -13.88 7.17 12.64
N CYS A 70 -13.41 7.23 13.90
CA CYS A 70 -12.67 8.37 14.45
C CYS A 70 -11.17 8.17 14.30
N GLY A 71 -10.68 8.19 13.05
CA GLY A 71 -9.28 7.88 12.76
C GLY A 71 -9.00 6.39 13.00
N ASN A 72 -8.10 6.08 13.93
CA ASN A 72 -7.81 4.70 14.33
C ASN A 72 -8.72 4.19 15.46
N VAL A 73 -9.62 5.01 16.01
CA VAL A 73 -10.54 4.60 17.08
C VAL A 73 -11.92 4.35 16.49
N ILE A 74 -12.47 3.16 16.69
CA ILE A 74 -13.76 2.75 16.13
C ILE A 74 -14.79 2.63 17.25
N TYR A 75 -15.94 3.29 17.07
CA TYR A 75 -17.07 3.20 17.98
C TYR A 75 -18.22 2.44 17.32
N GLN A 76 -19.01 1.76 18.14
CA GLN A 76 -20.23 1.08 17.72
C GLN A 76 -21.34 1.41 18.72
N ASN A 77 -22.41 2.05 18.25
CA ASN A 77 -23.49 2.61 19.07
C ASN A 77 -22.94 3.40 20.29
N ASP A 78 -22.10 4.40 20.01
CA ASP A 78 -21.46 5.28 21.00
C ASP A 78 -20.52 4.58 22.00
N SER A 79 -20.26 3.29 21.84
CA SER A 79 -19.36 2.50 22.69
C SER A 79 -18.07 2.16 21.95
N LEU A 80 -16.93 2.25 22.64
CA LEU A 80 -15.64 1.87 22.05
C LEU A 80 -15.67 0.40 21.60
N LYS A 81 -15.47 0.16 20.31
CA LYS A 81 -15.45 -1.18 19.71
C LYS A 81 -14.03 -1.73 19.68
N GLU A 82 -13.09 -0.97 19.12
CA GLU A 82 -11.68 -1.33 18.95
C GLU A 82 -10.83 -0.10 18.61
N VAL A 83 -9.52 -0.23 18.82
CA VAL A 83 -8.52 0.77 18.39
C VAL A 83 -7.56 0.09 17.42
N LEU A 84 -7.50 0.56 16.18
CA LEU A 84 -6.60 0.06 15.16
C LEU A 84 -5.16 0.46 15.48
N THR A 85 -4.24 -0.45 15.20
CA THR A 85 -2.80 -0.25 15.30
C THR A 85 -2.15 -0.60 13.94
N PRO A 86 -0.91 -0.15 13.66
CA PRO A 86 -0.26 -0.49 12.40
C PRO A 86 -0.17 -2.01 12.14
N GLU A 87 0.00 -2.79 13.22
CA GLU A 87 0.18 -4.24 13.16
C GLU A 87 -1.10 -5.04 13.47
N GLY A 88 -2.23 -4.40 13.72
CA GLY A 88 -3.43 -5.08 14.16
C GLY A 88 -4.45 -4.17 14.84
N TYR A 89 -4.91 -4.56 16.03
CA TYR A 89 -5.87 -3.78 16.79
C TYR A 89 -5.84 -4.15 18.28
N TRP A 90 -6.35 -3.23 19.10
CA TRP A 90 -6.62 -3.43 20.51
C TRP A 90 -8.12 -3.53 20.75
N LYS A 91 -8.55 -4.46 21.59
CA LYS A 91 -9.96 -4.64 21.98
C LYS A 91 -10.06 -5.21 23.39
N ASN A 92 -10.89 -4.58 24.22
CA ASN A 92 -11.19 -5.04 25.59
C ASN A 92 -9.96 -5.40 26.44
N GLY A 93 -8.88 -4.61 26.35
CA GLY A 93 -7.65 -4.83 27.12
C GLY A 93 -6.67 -5.82 26.52
N VAL A 94 -6.92 -6.33 25.31
CA VAL A 94 -6.06 -7.31 24.62
C VAL A 94 -5.61 -6.77 23.27
N PHE A 95 -4.31 -6.86 22.98
CA PHE A 95 -3.78 -6.61 21.64
C PHE A 95 -3.93 -7.85 20.76
N TYR A 96 -4.21 -7.59 19.49
CA TYR A 96 -4.26 -8.56 18.42
C TYR A 96 -3.35 -8.10 17.28
N TYR A 97 -2.65 -9.05 16.66
CA TYR A 97 -1.66 -8.81 15.63
C TYR A 97 -2.03 -9.56 14.34
N TYR A 98 -1.80 -8.92 13.20
CA TYR A 98 -2.00 -9.49 11.87
C TYR A 98 -0.68 -10.00 11.31
N LEU A 99 -0.64 -11.29 10.97
CA LEU A 99 0.41 -11.81 10.09
C LEU A 99 -0.09 -11.76 8.66
N LYS A 100 0.58 -10.98 7.83
CA LYS A 100 0.18 -10.70 6.45
C LYS A 100 1.04 -11.46 5.44
N ASP A 101 0.48 -11.79 4.28
CA ASP A 101 1.26 -12.28 3.15
C ASP A 101 1.87 -11.13 2.32
N HIS A 102 2.61 -11.48 1.27
CA HIS A 102 3.28 -10.53 0.37
C HIS A 102 2.37 -9.49 -0.30
N GLN A 103 1.05 -9.68 -0.29
CA GLN A 103 0.07 -8.73 -0.86
C GLN A 103 -0.62 -7.90 0.22
N GLY A 104 -0.22 -8.06 1.48
CA GLY A 104 -0.84 -7.44 2.64
C GLY A 104 -2.12 -8.15 3.11
N ASN A 105 -2.43 -9.36 2.63
CA ASN A 105 -3.62 -10.08 3.10
C ASN A 105 -3.39 -10.63 4.52
N THR A 106 -4.30 -10.38 5.45
CA THR A 106 -4.23 -10.96 6.80
C THR A 106 -4.44 -12.48 6.75
N ARG A 107 -3.39 -13.27 6.97
CA ARG A 107 -3.42 -14.75 6.96
C ARG A 107 -3.66 -15.34 8.34
N VAL A 108 -3.08 -14.73 9.37
CA VAL A 108 -3.22 -15.18 10.75
C VAL A 108 -3.51 -13.99 11.63
N VAL A 109 -4.38 -14.17 12.61
CA VAL A 109 -4.53 -13.23 13.72
C VAL A 109 -4.04 -13.88 14.99
N LEU A 110 -3.13 -13.20 15.70
CA LEU A 110 -2.61 -13.63 16.99
C LEU A 110 -3.15 -12.69 18.08
N ASN A 111 -3.40 -13.19 19.29
CA ASN A 111 -3.55 -12.32 20.45
C ASN A 111 -2.18 -11.97 21.06
N GLN A 112 -2.16 -11.10 22.07
CA GLN A 112 -0.92 -10.64 22.71
C GLN A 112 -0.09 -11.72 23.38
N SER A 113 -0.66 -12.89 23.65
CA SER A 113 0.03 -14.07 24.18
C SER A 113 0.58 -14.97 23.07
N GLY A 114 0.51 -14.56 21.80
CA GLY A 114 0.91 -15.36 20.64
C GLY A 114 -0.05 -16.50 20.29
N THR A 115 -1.27 -16.51 20.87
CA THR A 115 -2.28 -17.52 20.53
C THR A 115 -2.95 -17.18 19.21
N VAL A 116 -3.01 -18.17 18.31
CA VAL A 116 -3.74 -18.07 17.05
C VAL A 116 -5.23 -17.95 17.31
N MET A 117 -5.81 -16.84 16.87
CA MET A 117 -7.24 -16.53 16.95
C MET A 117 -7.98 -16.91 15.67
N GLU A 118 -7.33 -16.73 14.52
CA GLU A 118 -7.93 -17.03 13.21
C GLU A 118 -6.84 -17.39 12.19
N TYR A 119 -7.18 -18.31 11.27
CA TYR A 119 -6.49 -18.52 10.00
C TYR A 119 -7.43 -18.18 8.84
N SER A 120 -6.91 -17.48 7.83
CA SER A 120 -7.62 -17.14 6.60
C SER A 120 -6.73 -17.33 5.38
N ASP A 121 -7.25 -18.10 4.43
CA ASP A 121 -6.69 -18.24 3.09
C ASP A 121 -7.64 -17.62 2.07
N TYR A 122 -7.08 -17.08 0.99
CA TYR A 122 -7.83 -16.32 -0.01
C TYR A 122 -7.60 -16.86 -1.41
N TYR A 123 -8.68 -16.87 -2.21
CA TYR A 123 -8.58 -16.91 -3.66
C TYR A 123 -7.93 -15.61 -4.18
N PRO A 124 -7.40 -15.59 -5.42
CA PRO A 124 -6.83 -14.39 -6.01
C PRO A 124 -7.80 -13.20 -6.08
N ASP A 125 -9.11 -13.44 -6.07
CA ASP A 125 -10.16 -12.42 -6.00
C ASP A 125 -10.53 -12.01 -4.55
N GLY A 126 -9.78 -12.44 -3.55
CA GLY A 126 -9.99 -12.13 -2.14
C GLY A 126 -11.20 -12.77 -1.47
N MET A 127 -11.91 -13.69 -2.14
CA MET A 127 -12.84 -14.60 -1.48
C MET A 127 -12.06 -15.54 -0.55
N ARG A 128 -12.61 -15.82 0.64
CA ARG A 128 -11.97 -16.71 1.62
C ARG A 128 -12.23 -18.17 1.29
N PHE A 129 -11.29 -19.03 1.67
CA PHE A 129 -11.49 -20.49 1.64
C PHE A 129 -12.43 -20.90 2.78
N GLU A 130 -13.28 -21.90 2.52
CA GLU A 130 -14.28 -22.43 3.46
C GLU A 130 -13.64 -22.97 4.75
N GLU A 131 -12.41 -23.48 4.68
CA GLU A 131 -11.65 -24.05 5.81
C GLU A 131 -11.06 -22.99 6.76
N SER A 132 -11.31 -21.70 6.53
CA SER A 132 -10.91 -20.62 7.45
C SER A 132 -11.67 -20.76 8.78
N THR A 133 -10.96 -20.74 9.92
CA THR A 133 -11.55 -21.08 11.22
C THR A 133 -12.52 -20.02 11.77
N SER A 134 -13.46 -20.50 12.59
CA SER A 134 -14.70 -19.84 13.04
C SER A 134 -14.51 -18.51 13.78
N ASP A 135 -15.01 -17.45 13.14
CA ASP A 135 -15.88 -16.35 13.62
C ASP A 135 -15.94 -16.02 15.14
N SER A 136 -14.80 -15.90 15.81
CA SER A 136 -14.74 -15.23 17.11
C SER A 136 -14.53 -13.73 16.91
N ALA A 137 -15.64 -13.04 16.63
CA ALA A 137 -15.78 -11.58 16.61
C ALA A 137 -15.07 -10.82 15.48
N ALA A 138 -15.68 -10.84 14.29
CA ALA A 138 -15.76 -9.71 13.35
C ALA A 138 -14.47 -8.89 13.17
N LEU A 139 -13.42 -9.53 12.65
CA LEU A 139 -12.26 -8.84 12.12
C LEU A 139 -12.66 -8.06 10.85
N PRO A 140 -12.51 -6.72 10.84
CA PRO A 140 -12.84 -5.95 9.66
C PRO A 140 -11.80 -6.15 8.54
N TYR A 141 -10.50 -6.09 8.86
CA TYR A 141 -9.44 -5.92 7.86
C TYR A 141 -8.81 -7.25 7.42
N ARG A 142 -8.99 -7.60 6.14
CA ARG A 142 -8.67 -8.95 5.61
C ARG A 142 -7.80 -8.90 4.35
N TYR A 143 -8.41 -9.03 3.18
CA TYR A 143 -7.71 -9.03 1.88
C TYR A 143 -7.14 -7.63 1.58
N ASN A 144 -5.86 -7.58 1.21
CA ASN A 144 -5.03 -6.36 1.11
C ASN A 144 -5.12 -5.44 2.33
N GLY A 145 -5.43 -5.98 3.51
CA GLY A 145 -5.64 -5.19 4.72
C GLY A 145 -6.86 -4.26 4.65
N LYS A 146 -7.82 -4.51 3.74
CA LYS A 146 -9.03 -3.69 3.57
C LYS A 146 -10.20 -4.24 4.37
N GLU A 147 -11.08 -3.33 4.77
CA GLU A 147 -12.26 -3.63 5.58
C GLU A 147 -13.28 -4.43 4.76
N LEU A 148 -13.69 -5.60 5.26
CA LEU A 148 -14.79 -6.38 4.69
C LEU A 148 -16.12 -5.95 5.33
N GLU A 149 -16.93 -5.26 4.55
CA GLU A 149 -18.31 -4.90 4.86
C GLU A 149 -19.25 -6.08 4.56
N ALA A 150 -19.45 -6.96 5.55
CA ALA A 150 -20.29 -8.17 5.41
C ALA A 150 -21.74 -8.00 5.89
N MET A 151 -22.06 -6.90 6.58
CA MET A 151 -23.40 -6.66 7.14
C MET A 151 -24.48 -6.68 6.06
N ASN A 152 -25.63 -7.29 6.40
CA ASN A 152 -26.77 -7.49 5.50
C ASN A 152 -26.46 -8.28 4.21
N GLY A 153 -25.31 -8.99 4.16
CA GLY A 153 -24.88 -9.79 3.02
C GLY A 153 -24.15 -9.01 1.93
N LEU A 154 -23.68 -7.79 2.22
CA LEU A 154 -23.02 -6.92 1.23
C LEU A 154 -21.73 -7.54 0.66
N ASN A 155 -20.89 -8.08 1.54
CA ASN A 155 -19.61 -8.73 1.24
C ASN A 155 -18.74 -7.92 0.25
N GLU A 156 -18.37 -6.70 0.66
CA GLU A 156 -17.49 -5.81 -0.10
C GLU A 156 -16.26 -5.40 0.68
N TYR A 157 -15.13 -5.33 0.00
CA TYR A 157 -13.94 -4.66 0.51
C TYR A 157 -14.02 -3.16 0.22
N ASP A 158 -13.82 -2.35 1.26
CA ASP A 158 -13.72 -0.90 1.15
C ASP A 158 -12.26 -0.47 0.93
N TYR A 159 -11.94 -0.02 -0.28
CA TYR A 159 -10.61 0.48 -0.63
C TYR A 159 -10.52 2.00 -0.49
N GLY A 160 -11.58 2.70 -0.08
CA GLY A 160 -11.59 4.15 0.03
C GLY A 160 -12.21 4.80 -1.20
N ALA A 161 -11.47 4.91 -2.31
CA ALA A 161 -12.01 5.56 -3.53
C ALA A 161 -12.99 4.67 -4.30
N ARG A 162 -12.91 3.35 -4.11
CA ARG A 162 -13.79 2.36 -4.74
C ARG A 162 -14.11 1.22 -3.75
N ARG A 163 -15.15 0.46 -4.07
CA ARG A 163 -15.48 -0.79 -3.37
C ARG A 163 -15.42 -1.98 -4.30
N ARG A 164 -15.14 -3.14 -3.73
CA ARG A 164 -14.95 -4.37 -4.49
C ARG A 164 -15.72 -5.52 -3.87
N GLU A 165 -16.50 -6.24 -4.66
CA GLU A 165 -17.17 -7.45 -4.21
C GLU A 165 -16.18 -8.60 -3.95
N THR A 166 -16.46 -9.44 -2.96
CA THR A 166 -15.74 -10.70 -2.76
C THR A 166 -16.17 -11.75 -3.80
N GLY A 167 -15.22 -12.46 -4.42
CA GLY A 167 -15.51 -13.56 -5.36
C GLY A 167 -15.62 -13.15 -6.82
N ILE A 168 -15.64 -11.85 -7.12
CA ILE A 168 -15.47 -11.34 -8.49
C ILE A 168 -14.44 -10.19 -8.45
N PRO A 169 -13.32 -10.28 -9.20
CA PRO A 169 -12.28 -9.26 -9.19
C PRO A 169 -12.66 -8.05 -10.06
N VAL A 170 -13.72 -7.33 -9.69
CA VAL A 170 -14.12 -6.09 -10.36
C VAL A 170 -14.56 -5.04 -9.36
N TRP A 171 -14.32 -3.78 -9.71
CA TRP A 171 -14.77 -2.61 -8.96
C TRP A 171 -16.28 -2.39 -9.12
N SER A 172 -16.93 -1.86 -8.09
CA SER A 172 -18.34 -1.46 -8.15
C SER A 172 -18.56 -0.13 -8.88
N THR A 173 -17.51 0.66 -9.09
CA THR A 173 -17.54 1.97 -9.75
C THR A 173 -16.37 2.14 -10.72
N ILE A 174 -16.47 3.14 -11.59
CA ILE A 174 -15.44 3.51 -12.58
C ILE A 174 -14.17 3.96 -11.84
N ASP A 175 -13.01 3.50 -12.31
CA ASP A 175 -11.70 3.97 -11.89
C ASP A 175 -11.57 5.51 -11.98
N PRO A 176 -11.26 6.23 -10.88
CA PRO A 176 -10.99 7.66 -10.92
C PRO A 176 -9.85 8.06 -11.86
N HIS A 177 -8.99 7.11 -12.22
CA HIS A 177 -7.87 7.22 -13.13
C HIS A 177 -8.04 6.34 -14.38
N ALA A 178 -9.29 6.04 -14.78
CA ALA A 178 -9.57 5.23 -15.98
C ALA A 178 -8.83 5.71 -17.24
N GLU A 179 -8.59 7.01 -17.38
CA GLU A 179 -7.84 7.64 -18.46
C GLU A 179 -6.35 7.27 -18.47
N ASN A 180 -5.82 6.70 -17.40
CA ASN A 180 -4.47 6.13 -17.36
C ASN A 180 -4.44 4.70 -17.91
N TYR A 181 -5.60 4.04 -18.04
CA TYR A 181 -5.75 2.62 -18.34
C TYR A 181 -6.52 2.33 -19.65
N TYR A 182 -6.23 3.04 -20.75
CA TYR A 182 -7.00 2.93 -22.01
C TYR A 182 -7.23 1.50 -22.54
N SER A 183 -6.32 0.57 -22.29
CA SER A 183 -6.43 -0.83 -22.74
C SER A 183 -7.15 -1.75 -21.76
N TRP A 184 -7.61 -1.25 -20.62
CA TRP A 184 -8.31 -2.01 -19.59
C TRP A 184 -9.72 -1.45 -19.34
N SER A 185 -10.62 -2.34 -18.89
CA SER A 185 -11.93 -1.90 -18.41
C SER A 185 -11.76 -0.97 -17.20
N PRO A 186 -12.53 0.14 -17.10
CA PRO A 186 -12.52 1.00 -15.91
C PRO A 186 -12.99 0.29 -14.63
N TYR A 187 -13.52 -0.92 -14.74
CA TYR A 187 -13.95 -1.75 -13.62
C TYR A 187 -12.97 -2.89 -13.31
N ALA A 188 -11.87 -3.04 -14.07
CA ALA A 188 -10.93 -4.15 -13.88
C ALA A 188 -10.17 -3.98 -12.56
N TYR A 189 -10.30 -4.96 -11.67
CA TYR A 189 -9.45 -5.01 -10.48
C TYR A 189 -8.03 -5.42 -10.86
N CYS A 190 -7.03 -4.65 -10.43
CA CYS A 190 -5.62 -5.05 -10.54
C CYS A 190 -5.20 -5.45 -11.97
N LYS A 191 -5.77 -4.83 -13.01
CA LYS A 191 -5.55 -5.19 -14.43
C LYS A 191 -5.75 -6.70 -14.71
N ASN A 192 -6.66 -7.35 -13.98
CA ASN A 192 -6.87 -8.81 -13.98
C ASN A 192 -5.63 -9.63 -13.59
N ASN A 193 -4.69 -9.04 -12.84
CA ASN A 193 -3.50 -9.70 -12.30
C ASN A 193 -3.35 -9.42 -10.79
N PRO A 194 -4.33 -9.82 -9.97
CA PRO A 194 -4.33 -9.56 -8.53
C PRO A 194 -3.32 -10.43 -7.75
N LEU A 195 -2.49 -11.23 -8.42
CA LEU A 195 -1.34 -11.91 -7.83
C LEU A 195 -0.06 -11.07 -7.88
N ASN A 196 0.02 -10.14 -8.84
CA ASN A 196 1.21 -9.34 -9.10
C ASN A 196 1.00 -7.85 -8.86
N THR A 197 -0.26 -7.46 -8.66
CA THR A 197 -0.63 -6.07 -8.47
C THR A 197 -1.64 -5.96 -7.35
N ILE A 198 -1.57 -4.86 -6.63
CA ILE A 198 -2.59 -4.40 -5.68
C ILE A 198 -3.09 -3.04 -6.16
N ASP A 199 -4.19 -2.59 -5.60
CA ASP A 199 -4.64 -1.21 -5.72
C ASP A 199 -4.91 -0.74 -4.29
N PRO A 200 -4.00 0.01 -3.66
CA PRO A 200 -4.08 0.23 -2.23
C PRO A 200 -5.28 1.09 -1.82
N ASP A 201 -5.57 2.17 -2.53
CA ASP A 201 -6.64 3.11 -2.16
C ASP A 201 -7.82 3.11 -3.16
N GLY A 202 -7.83 2.15 -4.07
CA GLY A 202 -8.84 2.07 -5.12
C GLY A 202 -8.70 3.19 -6.14
N ARG A 203 -7.52 3.76 -6.36
CA ARG A 203 -7.27 4.75 -7.43
C ARG A 203 -6.23 4.27 -8.41
N LEU A 204 -5.26 3.49 -7.97
CA LEU A 204 -4.05 3.27 -8.73
C LEU A 204 -3.52 1.84 -8.57
N VAL A 205 -3.47 1.14 -9.69
CA VAL A 205 -2.88 -0.20 -9.74
C VAL A 205 -1.36 -0.11 -9.63
N VAL A 206 -0.86 -0.90 -8.69
CA VAL A 206 0.49 -0.91 -8.16
C VAL A 206 1.08 -2.31 -8.31
N PHE A 207 2.31 -2.42 -8.82
CA PHE A 207 2.94 -3.68 -9.23
C PHE A 207 3.79 -4.38 -8.15
N ILE A 208 3.24 -4.83 -7.02
CA ILE A 208 4.00 -5.34 -5.83
C ILE A 208 5.21 -6.25 -6.06
N ASN A 209 5.31 -6.90 -7.23
CA ASN A 209 6.43 -7.75 -7.60
C ASN A 209 7.01 -7.43 -9.02
N GLY A 210 6.84 -6.24 -9.55
CA GLY A 210 7.54 -5.76 -10.75
C GLY A 210 7.11 -6.27 -12.10
N ASN A 211 7.70 -5.65 -13.13
CA ASN A 211 7.40 -5.93 -14.52
C ASN A 211 8.34 -7.01 -15.09
N THR A 212 8.16 -8.26 -14.66
CA THR A 212 8.90 -9.42 -15.21
C THR A 212 8.02 -10.28 -16.13
N TRP A 213 8.62 -10.84 -17.18
CA TRP A 213 7.93 -11.69 -18.18
C TRP A 213 7.73 -13.14 -17.72
N LYS A 214 8.34 -13.52 -16.59
CA LYS A 214 8.30 -14.87 -16.02
C LYS A 214 7.83 -14.77 -14.57
N LYS A 215 6.74 -15.45 -14.25
CA LYS A 215 6.13 -15.46 -12.89
C LYS A 215 7.12 -15.74 -11.74
N ALA A 216 8.19 -16.50 -12.00
CA ALA A 216 9.21 -16.84 -11.01
C ALA A 216 10.26 -15.73 -10.76
N GLU A 217 10.20 -14.60 -11.46
CA GLU A 217 11.16 -13.49 -11.34
C GLU A 217 10.57 -12.28 -10.60
N LEU A 218 9.25 -12.26 -10.39
CA LEU A 218 8.49 -11.17 -9.84
C LEU A 218 8.91 -10.83 -8.38
N GLY A 219 9.30 -9.58 -8.09
CA GLY A 219 9.42 -9.02 -6.71
C GLY A 219 10.42 -9.77 -5.85
N SER A 220 11.26 -10.54 -6.51
CA SER A 220 12.06 -11.57 -5.91
C SER A 220 13.51 -11.17 -6.02
N ILE A 221 14.32 -11.79 -5.17
CA ILE A 221 15.76 -11.86 -5.32
C ILE A 221 16.20 -12.04 -6.78
N LYS A 222 15.42 -12.78 -7.60
CA LYS A 222 15.71 -13.05 -9.01
C LYS A 222 15.58 -11.85 -9.95
N TYR A 223 14.65 -10.92 -9.70
CA TYR A 223 14.63 -9.64 -10.43
C TYR A 223 15.88 -8.82 -10.13
N TRP A 224 16.26 -8.78 -8.85
CA TRP A 224 17.48 -8.13 -8.36
C TRP A 224 18.75 -9.00 -8.59
N GLY A 225 18.77 -9.84 -9.61
CA GLY A 225 19.95 -10.60 -10.03
C GLY A 225 20.12 -12.03 -9.49
N GLY A 226 19.17 -12.53 -8.68
CA GLY A 226 19.16 -13.88 -8.12
C GLY A 226 20.00 -14.05 -6.86
N ALA A 227 20.04 -15.29 -6.34
CA ALA A 227 20.90 -15.63 -5.21
C ALA A 227 22.38 -15.44 -5.61
N GLY A 228 23.13 -14.68 -4.81
CA GLY A 228 24.47 -14.15 -5.11
C GLY A 228 24.46 -12.91 -6.02
N GLY A 229 23.29 -12.37 -6.33
CA GLY A 229 23.05 -11.24 -7.25
C GLY A 229 23.19 -9.86 -6.60
N PHE A 230 22.48 -8.86 -7.14
CA PHE A 230 22.59 -7.47 -6.70
C PHE A 230 22.07 -7.30 -5.26
N SER A 231 20.88 -7.81 -4.95
CA SER A 231 20.29 -7.66 -3.61
C SER A 231 21.14 -8.29 -2.51
N ASP A 232 21.69 -9.49 -2.74
CA ASP A 232 22.54 -10.17 -1.76
C ASP A 232 23.81 -9.36 -1.47
N LYS A 233 24.41 -8.81 -2.52
CA LYS A 233 25.59 -7.96 -2.39
C LYS A 233 25.29 -6.65 -1.66
N VAL A 234 24.11 -6.06 -1.90
CA VAL A 234 23.67 -4.88 -1.14
C VAL A 234 23.50 -5.25 0.32
N MET A 235 22.78 -6.32 0.65
CA MET A 235 22.60 -6.76 2.05
C MET A 235 23.93 -7.05 2.74
N ASP A 236 24.85 -7.71 2.04
CA ASP A 236 26.18 -8.02 2.56
C ASP A 236 27.02 -6.76 2.79
N GLN A 237 27.01 -5.80 1.86
CA GLN A 237 27.66 -4.50 2.00
C GLN A 237 27.07 -3.70 3.17
N LEU A 238 25.75 -3.75 3.31
CA LEU A 238 25.04 -3.03 4.35
C LEU A 238 25.07 -3.77 5.70
N HIS A 239 25.56 -5.02 5.75
CA HIS A 239 25.43 -5.88 6.93
C HIS A 239 23.99 -5.91 7.47
N ASP A 240 23.01 -5.85 6.57
CA ASP A 240 21.59 -5.71 6.86
C ASP A 240 20.80 -6.65 5.96
N HIS A 241 20.30 -7.73 6.54
CA HIS A 241 19.51 -8.76 5.86
C HIS A 241 18.01 -8.62 6.15
N ASN A 242 17.58 -7.53 6.78
CA ASN A 242 16.17 -7.21 7.04
C ASN A 242 15.66 -6.29 5.92
N PHE A 243 15.31 -6.88 4.78
CA PHE A 243 14.87 -6.12 3.60
C PHE A 243 13.36 -6.27 3.35
N LYS A 244 12.78 -5.24 2.74
CA LYS A 244 11.44 -5.26 2.14
C LYS A 244 11.59 -4.94 0.67
N TYR A 245 11.19 -5.84 -0.21
CA TYR A 245 11.05 -5.49 -1.63
C TYR A 245 9.75 -4.75 -1.82
N ILE A 246 9.86 -3.59 -2.46
CA ILE A 246 8.72 -2.79 -2.87
C ILE A 246 8.91 -2.56 -4.36
N ASP A 247 8.12 -3.24 -5.17
CA ASP A 247 7.94 -2.82 -6.53
C ASP A 247 6.52 -2.29 -6.61
N VAL A 248 6.33 -0.98 -6.60
CA VAL A 248 4.98 -0.42 -6.71
C VAL A 248 4.96 0.74 -7.70
N SER A 249 6.01 0.83 -8.52
CA SER A 249 6.20 1.89 -9.50
C SER A 249 5.21 1.76 -10.67
N LEU A 250 4.69 2.89 -11.14
CA LEU A 250 3.86 2.93 -12.34
C LEU A 250 4.70 2.65 -13.59
N GLY A 251 4.65 1.43 -14.14
CA GLY A 251 5.21 1.16 -15.47
C GLY A 251 5.57 -0.30 -15.80
N GLY A 252 5.82 -0.52 -17.09
CA GLY A 252 6.26 -1.77 -17.74
C GLY A 252 6.31 -1.62 -19.27
N TYR A 253 7.00 -2.48 -20.01
CA TYR A 253 7.33 -2.33 -21.46
C TYR A 253 6.12 -2.27 -22.45
N ALA A 254 4.85 -2.20 -22.01
CA ALA A 254 3.67 -1.97 -22.87
C ALA A 254 2.39 -1.57 -22.10
N PRO A 255 1.34 -1.03 -22.78
CA PRO A 255 1.26 0.24 -23.50
C PRO A 255 0.43 1.22 -22.64
N PHE A 256 0.98 1.69 -21.52
CA PHE A 256 0.41 2.85 -20.86
C PHE A 256 0.72 4.10 -21.68
N ASN A 257 -0.17 5.09 -21.66
CA ASN A 257 0.11 6.39 -22.25
C ASN A 257 1.39 6.95 -21.59
N GLN A 258 2.41 7.32 -22.36
CA GLN A 258 3.65 7.90 -21.82
C GLN A 258 3.39 9.14 -20.96
N LYS A 259 2.29 9.87 -21.20
CA LYS A 259 1.87 11.00 -20.36
C LYS A 259 1.34 10.58 -18.98
N ALA A 260 0.77 9.38 -18.86
CA ALA A 260 0.30 8.80 -17.60
C ALA A 260 1.42 8.17 -16.77
N MET A 261 2.62 7.99 -17.35
CA MET A 261 3.83 7.43 -16.72
C MET A 261 4.90 8.50 -16.47
N SER A 262 4.50 9.71 -16.08
CA SER A 262 5.45 10.78 -15.75
C SER A 262 6.20 10.47 -14.44
N SER A 263 7.40 11.03 -14.29
CA SER A 263 8.12 11.07 -13.02
C SER A 263 7.21 11.53 -11.87
N MET A 264 6.42 12.58 -12.09
CA MET A 264 5.47 13.11 -11.10
C MET A 264 4.40 12.09 -10.66
N ASN A 265 3.79 11.35 -11.60
CA ASN A 265 2.78 10.34 -11.23
C ASN A 265 3.40 9.20 -10.41
N ARG A 266 4.67 8.85 -10.68
CA ARG A 266 5.40 7.85 -9.88
C ARG A 266 5.73 8.36 -8.50
N THR A 267 6.10 9.64 -8.39
CA THR A 267 6.28 10.29 -7.09
C THR A 267 4.98 10.31 -6.30
N LEU A 268 3.83 10.61 -6.93
CA LEU A 268 2.53 10.52 -6.25
C LEU A 268 2.21 9.10 -5.78
N ALA A 269 2.40 8.09 -6.64
CA ALA A 269 2.24 6.69 -6.26
C ALA A 269 3.18 6.28 -5.10
N GLY A 270 4.42 6.78 -5.14
CA GLY A 270 5.41 6.72 -4.07
C GLY A 270 4.87 7.22 -2.75
N TYR A 271 4.36 8.44 -2.79
CA TYR A 271 3.83 9.13 -1.64
C TYR A 271 2.63 8.41 -1.06
N ASP A 272 1.66 8.02 -1.88
CA ASP A 272 0.46 7.30 -1.43
C ASP A 272 0.83 5.97 -0.74
N GLN A 273 1.75 5.19 -1.32
CA GLN A 273 2.21 3.96 -0.69
C GLN A 273 2.99 4.23 0.62
N GLY A 274 3.82 5.28 0.64
CA GLY A 274 4.57 5.67 1.82
C GLY A 274 3.66 6.13 2.96
N VAL A 275 2.53 6.79 2.66
CA VAL A 275 1.53 7.16 3.66
C VAL A 275 0.94 5.93 4.33
N GLU A 276 0.68 4.86 3.58
CA GLU A 276 0.18 3.60 4.14
C GLU A 276 1.23 2.86 4.98
N ASP A 277 2.48 2.85 4.52
CA ASP A 277 3.56 2.07 5.13
C ASP A 277 4.22 2.77 6.33
N ALA A 278 4.29 4.11 6.33
CA ALA A 278 5.03 4.89 7.33
C ALA A 278 4.63 4.60 8.79
N PRO A 279 3.33 4.43 9.15
CA PRO A 279 2.96 4.10 10.53
C PRO A 279 3.56 2.80 11.04
N SER A 280 3.61 1.76 10.20
CA SER A 280 4.16 0.45 10.57
C SER A 280 5.69 0.51 10.61
N ILE A 281 6.31 1.12 9.60
CA ILE A 281 7.76 1.25 9.52
C ILE A 281 8.31 2.04 10.70
N LEU A 282 7.77 3.24 10.98
CA LEU A 282 8.27 4.07 12.08
C LEU A 282 8.05 3.42 13.45
N ALA A 283 6.97 2.64 13.62
CA ALA A 283 6.75 1.88 14.86
C ALA A 283 7.78 0.76 15.06
N GLN A 284 8.34 0.20 13.99
CA GLN A 284 9.36 -0.87 14.08
C GLN A 284 10.75 -0.34 14.42
N ILE A 285 11.07 0.88 13.96
CA ILE A 285 12.40 1.48 14.15
C ILE A 285 12.47 2.48 15.30
N THR A 286 11.40 2.62 16.09
CA THR A 286 11.38 3.50 17.27
C THR A 286 11.16 2.71 18.56
N ASP A 287 11.79 3.16 19.64
CA ASP A 287 11.52 2.63 20.97
C ASP A 287 10.17 3.14 21.51
N LYS A 288 9.76 2.60 22.67
CA LYS A 288 8.53 3.01 23.38
C LYS A 288 8.47 4.50 23.76
N ASN A 289 9.60 5.21 23.72
CA ASN A 289 9.68 6.64 24.02
C ASN A 289 9.73 7.48 22.74
N GLY A 290 9.62 6.86 21.55
CA GLY A 290 9.69 7.53 20.25
C GLY A 290 11.10 7.82 19.76
N ASN A 291 12.14 7.28 20.41
CA ASN A 291 13.51 7.45 19.95
C ASN A 291 13.77 6.50 18.78
N VAL A 292 14.34 7.01 17.69
CA VAL A 292 14.75 6.17 16.56
C VAL A 292 15.92 5.28 16.99
N THR A 293 15.74 3.96 16.87
CA THR A 293 16.72 2.93 17.23
C THR A 293 17.41 2.33 16.01
N GLU A 294 16.79 2.45 14.83
CA GLU A 294 17.30 1.95 13.56
C GLU A 294 16.99 2.93 12.43
N THR A 295 17.77 2.91 11.36
CA THR A 295 17.57 3.78 10.19
C THR A 295 17.22 2.97 8.95
N ILE A 296 16.41 3.55 8.08
CA ILE A 296 16.01 2.96 6.80
C ILE A 296 17.06 3.28 5.73
N LYS A 297 17.34 2.33 4.84
CA LYS A 297 18.11 2.55 3.61
C LYS A 297 17.18 2.29 2.43
N ILE A 298 17.12 3.22 1.48
CA ILE A 298 16.28 3.08 0.29
C ILE A 298 17.16 2.76 -0.90
N ILE A 299 16.87 1.65 -1.59
CA ILE A 299 17.58 1.22 -2.79
C ILE A 299 16.56 1.14 -3.92
N ALA A 300 16.76 1.93 -4.98
CA ALA A 300 15.84 2.00 -6.10
C ALA A 300 16.56 1.76 -7.42
N HIS A 301 15.80 1.28 -8.41
CA HIS A 301 16.30 1.07 -9.77
C HIS A 301 15.32 1.63 -10.79
N SER A 302 15.85 2.23 -11.86
CA SER A 302 15.07 2.62 -13.03
C SER A 302 13.91 3.56 -12.67
N MET A 303 12.68 3.16 -12.99
CA MET A 303 11.44 3.85 -12.68
C MET A 303 11.19 4.00 -11.18
N GLY A 304 11.85 3.17 -10.37
CA GLY A 304 11.77 3.18 -8.91
C GLY A 304 12.34 4.43 -8.26
N GLY A 305 13.26 5.16 -8.89
CA GLY A 305 13.82 6.39 -8.29
C GLY A 305 12.76 7.47 -8.06
N ALA A 306 11.92 7.73 -9.07
CA ALA A 306 10.83 8.70 -8.94
C ALA A 306 9.80 8.28 -7.89
N PHE A 307 9.55 6.97 -7.78
CA PHE A 307 8.70 6.39 -6.77
C PHE A 307 9.30 6.57 -5.37
N ALA A 308 10.59 6.28 -5.21
CA ALA A 308 11.32 6.41 -3.96
C ALA A 308 11.25 7.84 -3.41
N LYS A 309 11.30 8.88 -4.25
CA LYS A 309 11.09 10.28 -3.81
C LYS A 309 9.80 10.47 -3.04
N GLY A 310 8.69 10.01 -3.61
CA GLY A 310 7.39 10.14 -2.96
C GLY A 310 7.31 9.34 -1.68
N TYR A 311 7.82 8.11 -1.73
CA TYR A 311 7.80 7.18 -0.60
C TYR A 311 8.60 7.74 0.60
N VAL A 312 9.79 8.26 0.32
CA VAL A 312 10.66 8.96 1.28
C VAL A 312 9.95 10.20 1.84
N MET A 313 9.35 11.05 1.00
CA MET A 313 8.60 12.23 1.46
C MET A 313 7.49 11.85 2.45
N ALA A 314 6.70 10.82 2.15
CA ALA A 314 5.61 10.41 3.02
C ALA A 314 6.09 9.85 4.38
N ILE A 315 7.18 9.07 4.37
CA ILE A 315 7.80 8.57 5.62
C ILE A 315 8.29 9.74 6.48
N LEU A 316 9.01 10.69 5.89
CA LEU A 316 9.56 11.85 6.60
C LEU A 316 8.43 12.75 7.13
N GLU A 317 7.39 13.00 6.34
CA GLU A 317 6.22 13.77 6.80
C GLU A 317 5.54 13.10 8.01
N TYR A 318 5.39 11.78 7.98
CA TYR A 318 4.84 11.04 9.12
C TYR A 318 5.78 11.08 10.34
N ALA A 319 7.10 11.02 10.13
CA ALA A 319 8.09 11.17 11.19
C ALA A 319 8.01 12.53 11.89
N HIS A 320 7.88 13.61 11.11
CA HIS A 320 7.66 14.96 11.64
C HIS A 320 6.36 15.05 12.44
N LYS A 321 5.27 14.41 11.98
CA LYS A 321 4.00 14.35 12.72
C LYS A 321 4.13 13.61 14.06
N MET A 322 5.03 12.63 14.14
CA MET A 322 5.37 11.93 15.39
C MET A 322 6.29 12.75 16.32
N GLY A 323 6.80 13.89 15.86
CA GLY A 323 7.76 14.70 16.61
C GLY A 323 9.16 14.11 16.65
N ILE A 324 9.51 13.24 15.69
CA ILE A 324 10.85 12.68 15.57
C ILE A 324 11.81 13.80 15.13
N THR A 325 12.88 13.99 15.89
CA THR A 325 13.91 15.02 15.61
C THR A 325 15.25 14.44 15.24
N THR A 326 15.35 13.11 15.18
CA THR A 326 16.57 12.37 14.87
C THR A 326 16.44 11.68 13.53
N PRO A 327 17.52 11.53 12.76
CA PRO A 327 17.42 11.01 11.41
C PRO A 327 16.78 9.62 11.32
N VAL A 328 15.95 9.44 10.30
CA VAL A 328 15.13 8.25 10.03
C VAL A 328 15.66 7.48 8.83
N ILE A 329 16.07 8.19 7.78
CA ILE A 329 16.53 7.60 6.52
C ILE A 329 18.03 7.86 6.38
N ALA A 330 18.82 6.79 6.35
CA ALA A 330 20.28 6.85 6.24
C ALA A 330 20.74 7.41 4.91
N PHE A 331 20.20 6.88 3.83
CA PHE A 331 20.42 7.36 2.48
C PHE A 331 19.37 6.76 1.54
N GLU A 332 19.28 7.35 0.36
CA GLU A 332 18.61 6.79 -0.80
C GLU A 332 19.67 6.53 -1.88
N ALA A 333 19.64 5.38 -2.55
CA ALA A 333 20.53 5.07 -3.66
C ALA A 333 19.73 4.68 -4.90
N ASP A 334 19.85 5.51 -5.93
CA ASP A 334 19.12 5.39 -7.19
C ASP A 334 20.03 4.85 -8.30
N PHE A 335 19.78 3.62 -8.71
CA PHE A 335 20.50 2.94 -9.78
C PHE A 335 19.76 3.10 -11.11
N ALA A 336 20.42 3.63 -12.13
CA ALA A 336 19.87 3.86 -13.47
C ALA A 336 18.53 4.62 -13.48
N SER A 337 18.37 5.66 -12.66
CA SER A 337 17.10 6.36 -12.48
C SER A 337 16.52 6.89 -13.81
N TYR A 338 15.30 6.46 -14.16
CA TYR A 338 14.65 6.83 -15.42
C TYR A 338 13.99 8.21 -15.33
N GLN A 339 14.18 9.07 -16.33
CA GLN A 339 13.78 10.50 -16.27
C GLN A 339 14.41 11.21 -15.05
N SER A 340 15.67 10.92 -14.75
CA SER A 340 16.39 11.49 -13.60
C SER A 340 16.40 13.03 -13.60
N ASP A 341 16.43 13.67 -14.78
CA ASP A 341 16.35 15.13 -14.93
C ASP A 341 14.98 15.74 -14.57
N GLN A 342 13.99 14.90 -14.25
CA GLN A 342 12.67 15.31 -13.76
C GLN A 342 12.47 14.99 -12.28
N GLN A 343 13.48 14.38 -11.63
CA GLN A 343 13.44 13.98 -10.24
C GLN A 343 14.24 14.97 -9.38
N ILE A 344 13.81 15.11 -8.13
CA ILE A 344 14.44 15.97 -7.14
C ILE A 344 14.67 15.11 -5.91
N ALA A 345 15.93 15.01 -5.49
CA ALA A 345 16.31 14.37 -4.24
C ALA A 345 15.59 15.04 -3.07
N VAL A 346 15.09 14.24 -2.14
CA VAL A 346 14.37 14.78 -0.98
C VAL A 346 15.38 15.41 -0.03
N SER A 347 15.18 16.69 0.29
CA SER A 347 16.01 17.42 1.25
C SER A 347 15.25 17.60 2.55
N ASP A 348 15.65 16.87 3.59
CA ASP A 348 15.04 16.91 4.92
C ASP A 348 16.11 16.65 6.00
N PRO A 349 16.07 17.35 7.16
CA PRO A 349 17.01 17.09 8.26
C PRO A 349 17.00 15.66 8.81
N LEU A 350 15.91 14.91 8.61
CA LEU A 350 15.78 13.52 9.06
C LEU A 350 16.28 12.51 8.01
N MET A 351 16.88 12.97 6.91
CA MET A 351 17.38 12.13 5.81
C MET A 351 18.85 12.43 5.50
N GLY A 352 19.63 11.39 5.20
CA GLY A 352 20.97 11.53 4.63
C GLY A 352 20.95 11.80 3.10
N PRO A 353 22.06 11.54 2.40
CA PRO A 353 22.15 11.89 0.97
C PRO A 353 21.30 10.97 0.09
N THR A 354 20.93 11.48 -1.07
CA THR A 354 20.52 10.67 -2.21
C THR A 354 21.73 10.46 -3.12
N LEU A 355 22.08 9.20 -3.39
CA LEU A 355 23.21 8.79 -4.23
C LEU A 355 22.67 8.34 -5.59
N GLN A 356 23.14 8.95 -6.67
CA GLN A 356 22.74 8.60 -8.03
C GLN A 356 23.83 7.81 -8.74
N TYR A 357 23.53 6.57 -9.11
CA TYR A 357 24.39 5.71 -9.93
C TYR A 357 23.80 5.58 -11.33
N SER A 358 24.54 5.98 -12.37
CA SER A 358 24.04 5.92 -13.75
C SER A 358 25.13 5.51 -14.74
N HIS A 359 24.76 5.09 -15.95
CA HIS A 359 25.73 4.80 -17.00
C HIS A 359 25.44 5.68 -18.21
N LYS A 360 26.49 6.27 -18.80
CA LYS A 360 26.33 7.19 -19.93
C LYS A 360 25.73 6.52 -21.16
N ASP A 361 26.06 5.25 -21.38
CA ASP A 361 25.61 4.47 -22.55
C ASP A 361 24.33 3.66 -22.27
N ASP A 362 23.68 3.87 -21.13
CA ASP A 362 22.34 3.34 -20.84
C ASP A 362 21.30 3.99 -21.77
N TYR A 363 20.76 3.21 -22.71
CA TYR A 363 19.79 3.68 -23.71
C TYR A 363 18.37 3.90 -23.14
N ILE A 364 18.10 3.46 -21.91
CA ILE A 364 16.81 3.58 -21.25
C ILE A 364 16.80 4.82 -20.35
N ALA A 365 17.72 4.90 -19.39
CA ALA A 365 17.77 5.98 -18.41
C ALA A 365 18.80 7.07 -18.75
N GLY A 366 19.88 6.71 -19.44
CA GLY A 366 21.04 7.57 -19.62
C GLY A 366 21.71 7.94 -18.30
N ASN A 367 22.40 9.08 -18.27
CA ASN A 367 23.17 9.57 -17.12
C ASN A 367 22.88 11.03 -16.75
N LYS A 368 21.68 11.53 -17.08
CA LYS A 368 21.33 12.90 -16.72
C LYS A 368 21.31 13.03 -15.19
N PRO A 369 21.76 14.18 -14.64
CA PRO A 369 21.75 14.39 -13.21
C PRO A 369 20.34 14.51 -12.65
N GLU A 370 20.15 13.86 -11.51
CA GLU A 370 19.02 14.13 -10.63
C GLU A 370 19.31 15.38 -9.79
N GLN A 371 18.30 16.24 -9.62
CA GLN A 371 18.50 17.49 -8.91
C GLN A 371 18.67 17.23 -7.40
N GLY A 372 19.83 17.59 -6.85
CA GLY A 372 20.11 17.49 -5.42
C GLY A 372 20.70 16.14 -4.98
N ALA A 373 20.81 15.16 -5.89
CA ALA A 373 21.51 13.91 -5.62
C ALA A 373 23.02 14.05 -5.82
N GLU A 374 23.79 13.29 -5.05
CA GLU A 374 25.23 13.11 -5.24
C GLU A 374 25.47 12.14 -6.40
N GLN A 375 26.14 12.61 -7.46
CA GLN A 375 26.43 11.75 -8.61
C GLN A 375 27.62 10.84 -8.32
N GLU A 376 27.34 9.56 -8.25
CA GLU A 376 28.35 8.52 -8.02
C GLU A 376 28.77 7.84 -9.34
N ASP A 377 30.03 7.40 -9.36
CA ASP A 377 30.82 6.98 -10.52
C ASP A 377 30.03 6.25 -11.62
N THR A 378 29.85 6.95 -12.74
CA THR A 378 29.24 6.43 -13.97
C THR A 378 30.35 5.80 -14.81
N SER A 379 30.58 4.51 -14.66
CA SER A 379 31.67 3.82 -15.36
C SER A 379 31.72 4.18 -16.86
N LYS A 380 32.95 4.29 -17.40
CA LYS A 380 33.20 4.53 -18.84
C LYS A 380 33.11 3.24 -19.68
N ASP A 381 32.70 2.12 -19.08
CA ASP A 381 32.56 0.85 -19.77
C ASP A 381 31.32 0.88 -20.68
N LYS A 382 31.60 0.91 -21.98
CA LYS A 382 30.59 0.96 -23.05
C LYS A 382 29.70 -0.29 -23.13
N ASN A 383 30.02 -1.34 -22.37
CA ASN A 383 29.28 -2.59 -22.38
C ASN A 383 28.22 -2.67 -21.27
N GLN A 384 28.17 -1.71 -20.35
CA GLN A 384 27.18 -1.69 -19.28
C GLN A 384 25.83 -1.19 -19.79
N THR A 385 24.77 -1.88 -19.39
CA THR A 385 23.39 -1.65 -19.82
C THR A 385 22.55 -1.06 -18.69
N HIS A 386 21.25 -0.90 -18.94
CA HIS A 386 20.25 -0.50 -17.94
C HIS A 386 20.03 -1.55 -16.83
N HIS A 387 20.53 -2.77 -17.01
CA HIS A 387 20.22 -3.88 -16.12
C HIS A 387 20.86 -3.68 -14.73
N ILE A 388 20.11 -3.97 -13.67
CA ILE A 388 20.56 -3.76 -12.29
C ILE A 388 21.85 -4.52 -11.94
N SER A 389 22.09 -5.68 -12.56
CA SER A 389 23.34 -6.44 -12.36
C SER A 389 24.59 -5.71 -12.82
N ASP A 390 24.47 -4.73 -13.72
CA ASP A 390 25.62 -3.98 -14.23
C ASP A 390 26.15 -2.97 -13.20
N PHE A 391 25.41 -2.76 -12.12
CA PHE A 391 25.76 -1.88 -11.00
C PHE A 391 26.37 -2.64 -9.80
N ILE A 392 26.69 -3.92 -9.95
CA ILE A 392 27.23 -4.75 -8.86
C ILE A 392 28.51 -4.17 -8.25
N GLN A 393 29.35 -3.50 -9.03
CA GLN A 393 30.59 -2.90 -8.55
C GLN A 393 30.32 -1.68 -7.67
N GLN A 394 29.35 -0.85 -8.07
CA GLN A 394 28.94 0.36 -7.38
C GLN A 394 28.39 0.10 -5.98
N ILE A 395 27.86 -1.10 -5.72
CA ILE A 395 27.42 -1.52 -4.37
C ILE A 395 28.52 -1.27 -3.32
N GLN A 396 29.80 -1.49 -3.65
CA GLN A 396 30.91 -1.31 -2.70
C GLN A 396 31.09 0.14 -2.22
N THR A 397 30.50 1.10 -2.94
CA THR A 397 30.51 2.52 -2.58
C THR A 397 29.34 2.92 -1.69
N LEU A 398 28.34 2.04 -1.54
CA LEU A 398 27.23 2.30 -0.63
C LEU A 398 27.78 2.43 0.79
N PRO A 399 27.32 3.44 1.55
CA PRO A 399 27.71 3.59 2.95
C PRO A 399 27.47 2.28 3.75
N GLU A 400 28.35 1.94 4.70
CA GLU A 400 28.24 0.69 5.49
C GLU A 400 26.97 0.66 6.35
N GLY A 401 26.16 -0.40 6.27
CA GLY A 401 24.76 -0.33 6.71
C GLY A 401 24.48 -0.48 8.21
N LYS A 402 25.49 -0.38 9.08
CA LYS A 402 25.28 -0.20 10.52
C LYS A 402 25.41 1.27 10.88
N TYR A 403 24.28 1.91 11.19
CA TYR A 403 24.25 3.31 11.61
C TYR A 403 23.59 3.49 12.96
N LYS A 404 24.17 4.38 13.75
CA LYS A 404 23.59 4.88 14.99
C LYS A 404 23.45 6.38 14.89
N ILE A 405 22.59 6.92 15.74
CA ILE A 405 22.41 8.35 15.86
C ILE A 405 23.33 8.85 16.99
N VAL A 406 24.32 9.68 16.65
CA VAL A 406 25.18 10.37 17.61
C VAL A 406 24.99 11.86 17.40
N ASP A 407 24.52 12.56 18.45
CA ASP A 407 24.27 14.00 18.43
C ASP A 407 23.37 14.46 17.26
N GLY A 408 22.39 13.62 16.89
CA GLY A 408 21.46 13.89 15.79
C GLY A 408 22.03 13.63 14.40
N GLN A 409 23.23 13.05 14.28
CA GLN A 409 23.82 12.64 13.00
C GLN A 409 23.86 11.12 12.85
N ILE A 410 23.68 10.65 11.62
CA ILE A 410 23.82 9.24 11.24
C ILE A 410 25.30 8.95 11.10
N VAL A 411 25.83 8.10 11.99
CA VAL A 411 27.24 7.70 11.93
C VAL A 411 27.35 6.18 11.75
N PRO A 412 28.25 5.71 10.87
CA PRO A 412 28.59 4.29 10.80
C PRO A 412 29.12 3.79 12.16
N TYR A 413 28.85 2.54 12.54
CA TYR A 413 29.40 1.97 13.79
C TYR A 413 29.64 0.47 13.81
#